data_AF-A0A8I0FHU2-F1
#
_entry.id   AF-A0A8I0FHU2-F1
#
_cell.length_a   1.000
_cell.length_b   1.000
_cell.length_c   1.000
_cell.angle_alpha   90.00
_cell.angle_beta   90.00
_cell.angle_gamma   90.00
#
_symmetry.space_group_name_H-M   'P 1'
#
loop_
_entity.id
_entity.type
_entity.pdbx_description
1 polymer ?
#
loop_
_entity_poly.entity_id
_entity_poly.type
_entity_poly.pdbx_seq_one_letter_code
_entity_poly.pdbx_strand_id
1 'polypeptide(L)'
;MNKLEYNEKDKIHFVWFTILVVCVVITYCYQKSKAVDNYKKILQIASKNCNLEVVKFSVKSLLDIDTQMSKLTALHYAAEEGCFKIVKFLIDEGINVNIINGYGSTALHNAAYQGDVEIIKFLLEKGANPIIRNKDGKNPRDVAVIELRYDKNKNKPYREIINLLAQAEDQYKSKK
;
A
#
# COMPACT_ATOMS: atom_id res chain seq x y z
N MET A 1 56.31 0.19 30.06
CA MET A 1 55.67 0.43 28.75
C MET A 1 55.72 -0.86 27.95
N ASN A 2 54.66 -1.68 27.98
CA ASN A 2 54.54 -2.84 27.08
C ASN A 2 53.99 -2.36 25.74
N LYS A 3 54.81 -2.39 24.69
CA LYS A 3 54.30 -2.31 23.31
C LYS A 3 53.60 -3.63 23.02
N LEU A 4 52.30 -3.56 22.79
CA LEU A 4 51.47 -4.69 22.38
C LEU A 4 51.99 -5.20 21.02
N GLU A 5 52.72 -6.31 20.99
CA GLU A 5 52.98 -7.06 19.76
C GLU A 5 51.66 -7.69 19.30
N TYR A 6 50.99 -6.97 18.40
CA TYR A 6 49.74 -7.41 17.79
C TYR A 6 50.03 -8.51 16.76
N ASN A 7 49.71 -9.76 17.10
CA ASN A 7 50.07 -10.97 16.36
C ASN A 7 49.38 -11.06 14.99
N GLU A 8 50.11 -11.47 13.93
CA GLU A 8 49.56 -11.59 12.57
C GLU A 8 48.48 -12.66 12.44
N LYS A 9 48.53 -13.72 13.26
CA LYS A 9 47.48 -14.75 13.30
C LYS A 9 46.15 -14.18 13.81
N ASP A 10 46.21 -13.23 14.75
CA ASP A 10 45.03 -12.55 15.27
C ASP A 10 44.43 -11.59 14.23
N LYS A 11 45.27 -10.98 13.37
CA LYS A 11 44.80 -10.21 12.20
C LYS A 11 44.06 -11.10 11.22
N ILE A 12 44.60 -12.28 10.88
CA ILE A 12 43.98 -13.21 9.93
C ILE A 12 42.66 -13.73 10.52
N HIS A 13 42.64 -14.19 11.78
CA HIS A 13 41.41 -14.67 12.41
C HIS A 13 40.32 -13.58 12.46
N PHE A 14 40.70 -12.33 12.74
CA PHE A 14 39.78 -11.18 12.71
C PHE A 14 39.24 -10.87 11.29
N VAL A 15 40.07 -10.98 10.25
CA VAL A 15 39.66 -10.81 8.84
C VAL A 15 38.66 -11.90 8.43
N TRP A 16 38.93 -13.16 8.76
CA TRP A 16 38.00 -14.26 8.45
C TRP A 16 36.69 -14.17 9.25
N PHE A 17 36.77 -13.77 10.51
CA PHE A 17 35.60 -13.52 11.36
C PHE A 17 34.72 -12.40 10.81
N THR A 18 35.31 -11.28 10.39
CA THR A 18 34.57 -10.15 9.80
C THR A 18 33.96 -10.49 8.43
N ILE A 19 34.67 -11.23 7.57
CA ILE A 19 34.12 -11.73 6.29
C ILE A 19 32.92 -12.66 6.54
N LEU A 20 33.03 -13.59 7.48
CA LEU A 20 31.93 -14.51 7.84
C LEU A 20 30.70 -13.73 8.33
N VAL A 21 30.88 -12.77 9.23
CA VAL A 21 29.79 -11.94 9.75
C VAL A 21 29.12 -11.15 8.62
N VAL A 22 29.89 -10.53 7.72
CA VAL A 22 29.35 -9.81 6.56
C VAL A 22 28.59 -10.76 5.61
N CYS A 23 29.12 -11.95 5.32
CA CYS A 23 28.44 -12.94 4.49
C CYS A 23 27.11 -13.42 5.09
N VAL A 24 27.07 -13.66 6.41
CA VAL A 24 25.83 -14.03 7.13
C VAL A 24 24.81 -12.91 7.10
N VAL A 25 25.23 -11.66 7.32
CA VAL A 25 24.33 -10.49 7.24
C VAL A 25 23.78 -10.32 5.82
N ILE A 26 24.62 -10.44 4.79
CA ILE A 26 24.18 -10.33 3.39
C ILE A 26 23.18 -11.43 3.03
N THR A 27 23.45 -12.68 3.40
CA THR A 27 22.53 -13.81 3.09
C THR A 27 21.23 -13.71 3.87
N TYR A 28 21.26 -13.30 5.15
CA TYR A 28 20.07 -13.02 5.94
C TYR A 28 19.24 -11.87 5.33
N CYS A 29 19.87 -10.75 4.98
CA CYS A 29 19.22 -9.62 4.31
C CYS A 29 18.60 -10.03 2.97
N TYR A 30 19.31 -10.85 2.18
CA TYR A 30 18.82 -11.38 0.91
C TYR A 30 17.60 -12.29 1.09
N GLN A 31 17.65 -13.23 2.05
CA GLN A 31 16.52 -14.10 2.37
C GLN A 31 15.31 -13.32 2.86
N LYS A 32 15.53 -12.32 3.73
CA LYS A 32 14.49 -11.41 4.21
C LYS A 32 13.85 -10.65 3.06
N SER A 33 14.66 -10.07 2.16
CA SER A 33 14.19 -9.35 0.97
C SER A 33 13.32 -10.23 0.06
N LYS A 34 13.78 -11.45 -0.26
CA LYS A 34 13.02 -12.40 -1.08
C LYS A 34 11.70 -12.84 -0.45
N ALA A 35 11.67 -12.98 0.88
CA ALA A 35 10.44 -13.28 1.62
C ALA A 35 9.42 -12.14 1.52
N VAL A 36 9.89 -10.88 1.56
CA VAL A 36 9.04 -9.68 1.38
C VAL A 36 8.40 -9.66 0.00
N ASP A 37 9.17 -9.93 -1.06
CA ASP A 37 8.68 -9.90 -2.44
C ASP A 37 7.65 -11.00 -2.72
N ASN A 38 7.93 -12.22 -2.26
CA ASN A 38 6.99 -13.34 -2.37
C ASN A 38 5.68 -13.02 -1.63
N TYR A 39 5.78 -12.42 -0.44
CA TYR A 39 4.62 -12.03 0.35
C TYR A 39 3.79 -10.93 -0.33
N LYS A 40 4.46 -9.88 -0.84
CA LYS A 40 3.80 -8.81 -1.61
C LYS A 40 3.01 -9.38 -2.79
N LYS A 41 3.57 -10.38 -3.47
CA LYS A 41 2.92 -11.08 -4.58
C LYS A 41 1.70 -11.88 -4.14
N ILE A 42 1.79 -12.62 -3.03
CA ILE A 42 0.65 -13.35 -2.46
C ILE A 42 -0.47 -12.38 -2.08
N LEU A 43 -0.14 -11.28 -1.41
CA LEU A 43 -1.10 -10.27 -0.97
C LEU A 43 -1.77 -9.56 -2.16
N GLN A 44 -1.00 -9.28 -3.22
CA GLN A 44 -1.54 -8.76 -4.47
C GLN A 44 -2.53 -9.74 -5.10
N ILE A 45 -2.15 -11.01 -5.26
CA ILE A 45 -3.03 -12.04 -5.85
C ILE A 45 -4.29 -12.21 -4.99
N ALA A 46 -4.16 -12.23 -3.67
CA ALA A 46 -5.29 -12.36 -2.76
C ALA A 46 -6.23 -11.16 -2.85
N SER A 47 -5.70 -9.94 -2.96
CA SER A 47 -6.49 -8.72 -3.14
C SER A 47 -7.19 -8.72 -4.49
N LYS A 48 -6.51 -9.12 -5.58
CA LYS A 48 -7.10 -9.27 -6.92
C LYS A 48 -8.24 -10.27 -6.98
N ASN A 49 -8.12 -11.36 -6.22
CA ASN A 49 -9.15 -12.40 -6.18
C ASN A 49 -10.20 -12.14 -5.08
N CYS A 50 -10.20 -10.97 -4.44
CA CYS A 50 -11.01 -10.64 -3.26
C CYS A 50 -11.00 -11.71 -2.15
N ASN A 51 -9.88 -12.44 -1.99
CA ASN A 51 -9.76 -13.52 -1.01
C ASN A 51 -9.37 -12.97 0.37
N LEU A 52 -10.40 -12.65 1.16
CA LEU A 52 -10.25 -12.07 2.50
C LEU A 52 -9.47 -12.96 3.46
N GLU A 53 -9.64 -14.28 3.42
CA GLU A 53 -9.00 -15.18 4.40
C GLU A 53 -7.49 -15.21 4.22
N VAL A 54 -7.02 -15.24 2.96
CA VAL A 54 -5.58 -15.14 2.67
C VAL A 54 -5.06 -13.76 3.09
N VAL A 55 -5.80 -12.68 2.85
CA VAL A 55 -5.39 -11.33 3.30
C VAL A 55 -5.32 -11.24 4.83
N LYS A 56 -6.30 -11.76 5.57
CA LYS A 56 -6.28 -11.79 7.03
C LYS A 56 -5.09 -12.59 7.56
N PHE A 57 -4.89 -13.80 7.04
CA PHE A 57 -3.76 -14.65 7.43
C PHE A 57 -2.43 -13.94 7.15
N SER A 58 -2.34 -13.30 5.98
CA SER A 58 -1.17 -12.55 5.55
C SER A 58 -0.89 -11.37 6.49
N VAL A 59 -1.87 -10.50 6.72
CA VAL A 59 -1.74 -9.30 7.57
C VAL A 59 -1.44 -9.67 9.03
N LYS A 60 -2.04 -10.74 9.56
CA LYS A 60 -1.88 -11.17 10.95
C LYS A 60 -0.55 -11.87 11.23
N SER A 61 0.02 -12.58 10.25
CA SER A 61 1.23 -13.40 10.45
C SER A 61 2.53 -12.60 10.43
N LEU A 62 2.49 -11.25 10.39
CA LEU A 62 3.66 -10.42 10.05
C LEU A 62 3.89 -9.24 10.99
N LEU A 63 4.22 -9.49 12.25
CA LEU A 63 4.75 -8.43 13.11
C LEU A 63 6.20 -7.99 12.75
N ASP A 64 6.92 -8.68 11.85
CA ASP A 64 8.39 -8.52 11.70
C ASP A 64 8.95 -8.10 10.32
N ILE A 65 8.10 -7.88 9.31
CA ILE A 65 8.57 -7.46 7.97
C ILE A 65 7.74 -6.28 7.49
N ASP A 66 8.37 -5.09 7.47
CA ASP A 66 7.90 -3.81 6.89
C ASP A 66 6.41 -3.79 6.49
N THR A 67 5.57 -3.79 7.51
CA THR A 67 4.12 -4.02 7.43
C THR A 67 3.40 -2.91 6.69
N GLN A 68 3.97 -1.71 6.65
CA GLN A 68 3.29 -0.56 6.09
C GLN A 68 3.26 -0.63 4.57
N MET A 69 4.35 -1.02 3.90
CA MET A 69 4.43 -1.14 2.43
C MET A 69 3.53 -2.26 1.86
N SER A 70 3.36 -3.34 2.61
CA SER A 70 2.48 -4.43 2.21
C SER A 70 1.00 -4.08 2.42
N LYS A 71 0.64 -3.55 3.59
CA LYS A 71 -0.70 -3.01 3.91
C LYS A 71 -1.13 -1.93 2.90
N LEU A 72 -0.20 -1.04 2.56
CA LEU A 72 -0.27 -0.08 1.46
C LEU A 72 -0.73 -0.73 0.16
N THR A 73 0.03 -1.72 -0.28
CA THR A 73 -0.18 -2.40 -1.55
C THR A 73 -1.56 -3.06 -1.58
N ALA A 74 -1.96 -3.75 -0.50
CA ALA A 74 -3.26 -4.42 -0.42
C ALA A 74 -4.44 -3.45 -0.51
N LEU A 75 -4.40 -2.32 0.20
CA LEU A 75 -5.51 -1.37 0.22
C LEU A 75 -5.79 -0.79 -1.17
N HIS A 76 -4.73 -0.42 -1.90
CA HIS A 76 -4.87 0.13 -3.26
C HIS A 76 -5.43 -0.90 -4.24
N TYR A 77 -4.93 -2.14 -4.23
CA TYR A 77 -5.45 -3.20 -5.10
C TYR A 77 -6.88 -3.59 -4.73
N ALA A 78 -7.20 -3.71 -3.44
CA ALA A 78 -8.56 -4.01 -3.00
C ALA A 78 -9.57 -2.94 -3.43
N ALA A 79 -9.17 -1.66 -3.41
CA ALA A 79 -10.00 -0.56 -3.91
C ALA A 79 -10.13 -0.57 -5.44
N GLU A 80 -9.06 -0.90 -6.17
CA GLU A 80 -9.07 -1.03 -7.64
C GLU A 80 -9.93 -2.19 -8.12
N GLU A 81 -9.99 -3.27 -7.36
CA GLU A 81 -10.71 -4.49 -7.73
C GLU A 81 -12.16 -4.51 -7.19
N GLY A 82 -12.57 -3.51 -6.40
CA GLY A 82 -13.91 -3.45 -5.82
C GLY A 82 -14.13 -4.39 -4.62
N CYS A 83 -13.06 -4.83 -3.96
CA CYS A 83 -13.13 -5.78 -2.85
C CYS A 83 -13.45 -5.10 -1.51
N PHE A 84 -14.70 -4.63 -1.33
CA PHE A 84 -15.13 -3.89 -0.13
C PHE A 84 -14.74 -4.55 1.20
N LYS A 85 -14.91 -5.87 1.32
CA LYS A 85 -14.58 -6.62 2.55
C LYS A 85 -13.12 -6.48 2.95
N ILE A 86 -12.21 -6.46 1.97
CA ILE A 86 -10.77 -6.30 2.22
C ILE A 86 -10.45 -4.85 2.56
N VAL A 87 -11.03 -3.88 1.83
CA VAL A 87 -10.86 -2.45 2.13
C VAL A 87 -11.30 -2.17 3.58
N LYS A 88 -12.48 -2.63 3.97
CA LYS A 88 -13.01 -2.47 5.32
C LYS A 88 -12.08 -3.07 6.38
N PHE A 89 -11.68 -4.33 6.20
CA PHE A 89 -10.76 -5.01 7.10
C PHE A 89 -9.44 -4.23 7.28
N LEU A 90 -8.83 -3.80 6.17
CA LEU A 90 -7.57 -3.07 6.18
C LEU A 90 -7.67 -1.71 6.91
N ILE A 91 -8.74 -0.95 6.67
CA ILE A 91 -8.94 0.32 7.35
C ILE A 91 -9.23 0.12 8.85
N ASP A 92 -10.01 -0.91 9.20
CA ASP A 92 -10.29 -1.23 10.60
C ASP A 92 -9.03 -1.74 11.35
N GLU A 93 -8.04 -2.30 10.65
CA GLU A 93 -6.69 -2.60 11.17
C GLU A 93 -5.79 -1.36 11.36
N GLY A 94 -6.36 -0.15 11.25
CA GLY A 94 -5.67 1.11 11.53
C GLY A 94 -4.77 1.61 10.41
N ILE A 95 -4.95 1.12 9.18
CA ILE A 95 -4.21 1.64 8.02
C ILE A 95 -4.67 3.08 7.75
N ASN A 96 -3.69 3.97 7.59
CA ASN A 96 -3.98 5.35 7.19
C ASN A 96 -4.73 5.36 5.85
N VAL A 97 -5.96 5.87 5.85
CA VAL A 97 -6.84 5.95 4.68
C VAL A 97 -6.28 6.81 3.53
N ASN A 98 -5.42 7.78 3.86
CA ASN A 98 -4.84 8.77 2.94
C ASN A 98 -3.46 8.40 2.44
N ILE A 99 -3.04 7.17 2.69
CA ILE A 99 -1.75 6.69 2.29
C ILE A 99 -1.64 6.60 0.76
N ILE A 100 -0.48 6.93 0.22
CA ILE A 100 -0.25 7.00 -1.23
C ILE A 100 0.64 5.86 -1.72
N ASN A 101 0.36 5.37 -2.92
CA ASN A 101 1.19 4.39 -3.61
C ASN A 101 2.31 5.07 -4.44
N GLY A 102 3.07 4.26 -5.19
CA GLY A 102 4.16 4.75 -6.06
C GLY A 102 3.71 5.71 -7.18
N TYR A 103 2.41 5.80 -7.48
CA TYR A 103 1.82 6.75 -8.43
C TYR A 103 1.32 8.03 -7.75
N GLY A 104 1.48 8.17 -6.44
CA GLY A 104 0.89 9.26 -5.65
C GLY A 104 -0.63 9.11 -5.48
N SER A 105 -1.21 8.00 -5.92
CA SER A 105 -2.64 7.72 -5.79
C SER A 105 -2.95 7.18 -4.40
N THR A 106 -4.10 7.55 -3.86
CA THR A 106 -4.69 6.97 -2.64
C THR A 106 -5.68 5.86 -3.00
N ALA A 107 -6.15 5.11 -2.00
CA ALA A 107 -7.23 4.14 -2.18
C ALA A 107 -8.50 4.76 -2.81
N LEU A 108 -8.78 6.03 -2.51
CA LEU A 108 -9.90 6.77 -3.07
C LEU A 108 -9.76 7.02 -4.58
N HIS A 109 -8.53 7.22 -5.10
CA HIS A 109 -8.29 7.30 -6.54
C HIS A 109 -8.60 5.97 -7.22
N ASN A 110 -8.15 4.86 -6.63
CA ASN A 110 -8.36 3.52 -7.18
C ASN A 110 -9.85 3.13 -7.16
N ALA A 111 -10.58 3.46 -6.10
CA ALA A 111 -12.03 3.26 -6.04
C ALA A 111 -12.79 4.12 -7.07
N ALA A 112 -12.34 5.37 -7.27
CA ALA A 112 -12.88 6.25 -8.31
C ALA A 112 -12.59 5.74 -9.73
N TYR A 113 -11.41 5.15 -9.97
CA TYR A 113 -11.09 4.46 -11.21
C TYR A 113 -11.98 3.23 -11.44
N GLN A 114 -12.19 2.44 -10.38
CA GLN A 114 -13.03 1.25 -10.45
C GLN A 114 -14.52 1.57 -10.63
N GLY A 115 -14.96 2.75 -10.22
CA GLY A 115 -16.36 3.13 -10.27
C GLY A 115 -17.20 2.50 -9.16
N ASP A 116 -16.60 2.19 -8.01
CA ASP A 116 -17.27 1.56 -6.87
C ASP A 116 -17.75 2.60 -5.85
N VAL A 117 -19.07 2.85 -5.86
CA VAL A 117 -19.73 3.83 -4.97
C VAL A 117 -19.64 3.42 -3.50
N GLU A 118 -19.72 2.13 -3.19
CA GLU A 118 -19.77 1.63 -1.81
C GLU A 118 -18.41 1.86 -1.13
N ILE A 119 -17.33 1.52 -1.82
CA ILE A 119 -15.97 1.78 -1.33
C ILE A 119 -15.72 3.27 -1.17
N ILE A 120 -16.16 4.10 -2.11
CA ILE A 120 -15.97 5.56 -2.05
C ILE A 120 -16.65 6.15 -0.81
N LYS A 121 -17.92 5.80 -0.58
CA LYS A 121 -18.67 6.27 0.60
C LYS A 121 -17.95 5.88 1.88
N PHE A 122 -17.56 4.62 2.01
CA PHE A 122 -16.84 4.12 3.19
C PHE A 122 -15.49 4.82 3.41
N LEU A 123 -14.69 5.03 2.36
CA LEU A 123 -13.41 5.72 2.49
C LEU A 123 -13.61 7.17 2.93
N LEU A 124 -14.60 7.89 2.38
CA LEU A 124 -14.93 9.25 2.77
C LEU A 124 -15.42 9.33 4.23
N GLU A 125 -16.27 8.40 4.66
CA GLU A 125 -16.71 8.28 6.06
C GLU A 125 -15.53 8.07 7.01
N LYS A 126 -14.50 7.34 6.57
CA LYS A 126 -13.27 7.10 7.34
C LYS A 126 -12.25 8.25 7.23
N GLY A 127 -12.61 9.38 6.64
CA GLY A 127 -11.78 10.58 6.58
C GLY A 127 -10.78 10.61 5.41
N ALA A 128 -11.08 9.90 4.31
CA ALA A 128 -10.32 10.05 3.08
C ALA A 128 -10.37 11.50 2.59
N ASN A 129 -9.21 12.03 2.22
CA ASN A 129 -9.03 13.37 1.69
C ASN A 129 -9.32 13.36 0.19
N PRO A 130 -10.42 14.00 -0.27
CA PRO A 130 -10.84 13.98 -1.66
C PRO A 130 -10.06 14.95 -2.56
N ILE A 131 -9.18 15.79 -2.01
CA ILE A 131 -8.41 16.79 -2.78
C ILE A 131 -6.94 16.41 -3.03
N ILE A 132 -6.48 15.26 -2.54
CA ILE A 132 -5.11 14.77 -2.84
C ILE A 132 -4.97 14.59 -4.35
N ARG A 133 -3.86 15.08 -4.91
CA ARG A 133 -3.52 14.90 -6.32
C ARG A 133 -2.43 13.84 -6.48
N ASN A 134 -2.65 12.90 -7.40
CA ASN A 134 -1.64 11.93 -7.80
C ASN A 134 -0.52 12.58 -8.65
N LYS A 135 0.44 11.78 -9.13
CA LYS A 135 1.56 12.26 -9.96
C LYS A 135 1.14 12.89 -11.29
N ASP A 136 -0.04 12.53 -11.82
CA ASP A 136 -0.62 13.14 -13.02
C ASP A 136 -1.38 14.44 -12.71
N GLY A 137 -1.32 14.92 -11.47
CA GLY A 137 -2.02 16.10 -11.00
C GLY A 137 -3.54 15.89 -10.89
N LYS A 138 -4.04 14.66 -10.90
CA LYS A 138 -5.48 14.34 -10.83
C LYS A 138 -5.87 14.02 -9.41
N ASN A 139 -6.98 14.59 -8.95
CA ASN A 139 -7.64 14.12 -7.72
C ASN A 139 -8.62 12.96 -8.04
N PRO A 140 -9.21 12.28 -7.04
CA PRO A 140 -10.14 11.19 -7.27
C PRO A 140 -11.33 11.55 -8.17
N ARG A 141 -11.86 12.78 -8.05
CA ARG A 141 -12.96 13.26 -8.90
C ARG A 141 -12.52 13.40 -10.36
N ASP A 142 -11.33 13.96 -10.60
CA ASP A 142 -10.73 14.08 -11.92
C ASP A 142 -10.56 12.70 -12.57
N VAL A 143 -10.15 11.67 -11.80
CA VAL A 143 -10.08 10.28 -12.26
C VAL A 143 -11.46 9.78 -12.70
N ALA A 144 -12.51 9.93 -11.87
CA ALA A 144 -13.86 9.52 -12.23
C ALA A 144 -14.41 10.25 -13.46
N VAL A 145 -14.09 11.54 -13.63
CA VAL A 145 -14.45 12.33 -14.84
C VAL A 145 -13.76 11.79 -16.09
N ILE A 146 -12.50 11.41 -15.98
CA ILE A 146 -11.74 10.82 -17.07
C ILE A 146 -12.35 9.46 -17.44
N GLU A 147 -12.57 8.58 -16.46
CA GLU A 147 -13.12 7.24 -16.70
C GLU A 147 -14.55 7.28 -17.25
N LEU A 148 -15.39 8.24 -16.86
CA LEU A 148 -16.70 8.45 -17.48
C LEU A 148 -16.62 8.65 -19.00
N ARG A 149 -15.54 9.26 -19.51
CA ARG A 149 -15.33 9.47 -20.96
C ARG A 149 -14.90 8.19 -21.67
N TYR A 150 -14.23 7.28 -20.95
CA TYR A 150 -13.75 6.01 -21.49
C TYR A 150 -14.76 4.87 -21.31
N ASP A 151 -15.73 5.00 -20.39
CA ASP A 151 -16.82 4.04 -20.19
C ASP A 151 -17.80 4.05 -21.38
N LYS A 152 -17.42 3.33 -22.44
CA LYS A 152 -18.24 3.16 -23.66
C LYS A 152 -19.63 2.59 -23.36
N ASN A 153 -19.74 1.79 -22.29
CA ASN A 153 -20.96 1.08 -21.96
C ASN A 153 -21.86 1.86 -20.98
N LYS A 154 -21.36 2.93 -20.34
CA LYS A 154 -22.08 3.75 -19.33
C LYS A 154 -22.70 2.91 -18.20
N ASN A 155 -22.12 1.75 -17.91
CA ASN A 155 -22.65 0.81 -16.93
C ASN A 155 -22.18 1.15 -15.51
N LYS A 156 -21.09 1.90 -15.37
CA LYS A 156 -20.57 2.29 -14.06
C LYS A 156 -21.20 3.61 -13.59
N PRO A 157 -21.46 3.76 -12.28
CA PRO A 157 -22.15 4.92 -11.72
C PRO A 157 -21.26 6.18 -11.60
N TYR A 158 -20.41 6.49 -12.59
CA TYR A 158 -19.46 7.60 -12.51
C TYR A 158 -20.13 8.96 -12.29
N ARG A 159 -21.35 9.17 -12.78
CA ARG A 159 -22.10 10.41 -12.51
C ARG A 159 -22.41 10.59 -11.03
N GLU A 160 -22.84 9.53 -10.34
CA GLU A 160 -23.06 9.56 -8.89
C GLU A 160 -21.73 9.82 -8.17
N ILE A 161 -20.67 9.12 -8.57
CA ILE A 161 -19.34 9.25 -7.97
C ILE A 161 -18.80 10.68 -8.08
N ILE A 162 -18.91 11.30 -9.26
CA ILE A 162 -18.45 12.67 -9.47
C ILE A 162 -19.19 13.65 -8.55
N ASN A 163 -20.50 13.45 -8.33
CA ASN A 163 -21.29 14.28 -7.44
C ASN A 163 -20.90 14.07 -5.96
N LEU A 164 -20.72 12.81 -5.54
CA LEU A 164 -20.28 12.48 -4.17
C LEU A 164 -18.91 13.10 -3.87
N LEU A 165 -17.96 12.96 -4.79
CA LEU A 165 -16.62 13.50 -4.61
C LEU A 165 -16.63 15.04 -4.65
N ALA A 166 -17.45 15.67 -5.50
CA ALA A 166 -17.60 17.13 -5.49
C ALA A 166 -18.12 17.65 -4.13
N GLN A 167 -19.16 17.01 -3.59
CA GLN A 167 -19.69 17.35 -2.27
C GLN A 167 -18.63 17.17 -1.18
N ALA A 168 -17.85 16.08 -1.23
CA ALA A 168 -16.78 15.83 -0.29
C ALA A 168 -15.66 16.88 -0.38
N GLU A 169 -15.28 17.32 -1.59
CA GLU A 169 -14.30 18.39 -1.79
C GLU A 169 -14.77 19.72 -1.16
N ASP A 170 -16.03 20.09 -1.36
CA ASP A 170 -16.60 21.32 -0.82
C ASP A 170 -16.69 21.28 0.71
N GLN A 171 -17.14 20.15 1.27
CA GLN A 171 -17.13 19.91 2.71
C GLN A 171 -15.72 19.98 3.29
N TYR A 172 -14.73 19.40 2.61
CA TYR A 172 -13.34 19.42 3.07
C TYR A 172 -12.77 20.86 3.09
N LYS A 173 -13.08 21.68 2.09
CA LYS A 173 -12.67 23.10 2.06
C LYS A 173 -13.33 23.91 3.16
N SER A 174 -14.60 23.65 3.48
CA SER A 174 -15.35 24.39 4.51
C SER A 174 -14.88 24.16 5.95
N LYS A 175 -14.13 23.08 6.20
CA LYS A 175 -13.61 22.71 7.53
C LYS A 175 -12.19 23.24 7.80
N LYS A 176 -11.59 23.95 6.85
CA LYS A 176 -10.29 24.61 6.97
C LYS A 176 -10.46 26.11 7.15
#